data_AF-A0A6S7KMX4-F1
#
_entry.id   AF-A0A6S7KMX4-F1
#
_cell.length_a   1.000
_cell.length_b   1.000
_cell.length_c   1.000
_cell.angle_alpha   90.00
_cell.angle_beta   90.00
_cell.angle_gamma   90.00
#
_symmetry.space_group_name_H-M   'P 1'
#
loop_
_entity.id
_entity.type
_entity.pdbx_description
1 polymer ?
#
loop_
_entity_poly.entity_id
_entity_poly.type
_entity_poly.pdbx_seq_one_letter_code
_entity_poly.pdbx_strand_id
1 'polypeptide(L)'
;MEKPKSECEEPVDTSNMFQKFFADMEKKFKEMLPVDPNSETGEQTMQKFEELKNRMAKLEESASRVPTKTRITEMESDVLAEEARKREIDRVLQLMAAAQAVDLCFLVDCTGSMSSYIQGVKEKIQTIVEKSKKMLPDLNFSVAFVGYRDHCDGAERTVVLNFTASILEFQSFMGSVAATGGGDAPEDVFGGIEEVAKLSWSKQTRILFHIADSPCHGTRFHDPSVADDYPNGDPHGLQIEDLLSKLEQLSIIYWFAKLGNATDLMVQVFQGIMKINQIDLASADDLVGAVAGSISASVNIHEENIGDEVVRDGVTGEVEYKLDPRLPDWSLQEVKNVAVWKNKIPRDLDNFRKPLEVYSESKCSIKIAADPFAEGKLRIAYYGKYASDESGSSLVLKQFKYTSENQFIRYKEQMEIQSVAIALANKFNSIKPAGTRNVQFADVSTVTFTEGEGKSHFAMERYIPGKYIKFNNNAGFVNETAYTATLNAFSHWTYWATRRYLMVVDLQGVKEESSGEVRYVLTDPAIHCRSLRRFGKTNLGPEGMYKFFRTHYCNGICKAMALKFHRYQPTEVYTDFAGATVIA
;
A
#
# COMPACT_ATOMS: atom_id res chain seq x y z
N MET A 1 -24.92 74.63 3.55
CA MET A 1 -24.44 74.70 2.15
C MET A 1 -23.03 74.14 2.14
N GLU A 2 -22.66 73.51 1.01
CA GLU A 2 -21.39 72.86 0.66
C GLU A 2 -21.29 71.33 0.91
N LYS A 3 -21.35 70.60 -0.23
CA LYS A 3 -20.96 69.18 -0.40
C LYS A 3 -19.43 69.10 -0.50
N PRO A 4 -18.77 68.06 0.06
CA PRO A 4 -17.41 67.72 -0.36
C PRO A 4 -17.42 66.95 -1.69
N LYS A 5 -16.41 67.26 -2.50
CA LYS A 5 -16.18 66.80 -3.88
C LYS A 5 -15.81 65.32 -3.93
N SER A 6 -16.22 64.67 -5.03
CA SER A 6 -15.73 63.36 -5.48
C SER A 6 -14.25 63.44 -5.86
N GLU A 7 -13.39 62.72 -5.16
CA GLU A 7 -12.05 62.39 -5.66
C GLU A 7 -12.18 61.28 -6.70
N CYS A 8 -11.70 61.57 -7.91
CA CYS A 8 -11.55 60.59 -8.97
C CYS A 8 -10.34 59.72 -8.62
N GLU A 9 -10.54 58.42 -8.43
CA GLU A 9 -9.44 57.45 -8.33
C GLU A 9 -8.68 57.41 -9.66
N GLU A 10 -7.36 57.63 -9.61
CA GLU A 10 -6.46 57.42 -10.74
C GLU A 10 -6.43 55.94 -11.17
N PRO A 11 -6.29 55.63 -12.46
CA PRO A 11 -6.20 54.26 -12.92
C PRO A 11 -4.90 53.63 -12.41
N VAL A 12 -5.03 52.64 -11.51
CA VAL A 12 -3.90 51.83 -11.03
C VAL A 12 -3.26 51.11 -12.22
N ASP A 13 -1.99 51.41 -12.48
CA ASP A 13 -1.19 50.76 -13.52
C ASP A 13 -1.04 49.27 -13.20
N THR A 14 -1.80 48.44 -13.92
CA THR A 14 -1.90 46.99 -13.73
C THR A 14 -0.68 46.25 -14.28
N SER A 15 0.06 46.83 -15.24
CA SER A 15 1.19 46.18 -15.91
C SER A 15 2.38 45.95 -14.97
N ASN A 16 2.66 46.92 -14.08
CA ASN A 16 3.74 46.83 -13.09
C ASN A 16 3.45 45.79 -11.97
N MET A 17 2.16 45.53 -11.69
CA MET A 17 1.75 44.55 -10.67
C MET A 17 1.92 43.10 -11.15
N PHE A 18 1.58 42.82 -12.41
CA PHE A 18 1.81 41.50 -13.02
C PHE A 18 3.30 41.18 -13.11
N GLN A 19 4.15 42.13 -13.54
CA GLN A 19 5.60 41.93 -13.61
C GLN A 19 6.24 41.60 -12.26
N LYS A 20 5.84 42.31 -11.19
CA LYS A 20 6.32 42.04 -9.83
C LYS A 20 5.84 40.68 -9.31
N PHE A 21 4.59 40.32 -9.61
CA PHE A 21 4.02 39.01 -9.34
C PHE A 21 4.80 37.88 -10.05
N PHE A 22 5.12 38.03 -11.34
CA PHE A 22 5.94 37.08 -12.08
C PHE A 22 7.31 36.86 -11.43
N ALA A 23 7.96 37.94 -10.99
CA ALA A 23 9.27 37.85 -10.33
C ALA A 23 9.21 37.10 -8.99
N ASP A 24 8.17 37.32 -8.17
CA ASP A 24 8.00 36.63 -6.89
C ASP A 24 7.64 35.14 -7.06
N MET A 25 6.80 34.81 -8.05
CA MET A 25 6.50 33.41 -8.38
C MET A 25 7.73 32.70 -8.94
N GLU A 26 8.45 33.32 -9.87
CA GLU A 26 9.66 32.75 -10.46
C GLU A 26 10.72 32.49 -9.39
N LYS A 27 10.85 33.40 -8.42
CA LYS A 27 11.71 33.21 -7.25
C LYS A 27 11.27 32.01 -6.41
N LYS A 28 9.98 31.93 -6.04
CA LYS A 28 9.43 30.80 -5.26
C LYS A 28 9.55 29.47 -6.00
N PHE A 29 9.30 29.43 -7.31
CA PHE A 29 9.49 28.24 -8.13
C PHE A 29 10.97 27.82 -8.19
N LYS A 30 11.90 28.78 -8.32
CA LYS A 30 13.35 28.50 -8.28
C LYS A 30 13.81 27.99 -6.92
N GLU A 31 13.28 28.52 -5.82
CA GLU A 31 13.52 28.01 -4.46
C GLU A 31 12.94 26.60 -4.24
N MET A 32 11.99 26.21 -5.08
CA MET A 32 11.29 24.94 -5.02
C MET A 32 11.80 23.88 -6.02
N LEU A 33 12.71 24.26 -6.93
CA LEU A 33 13.36 23.32 -7.85
C LEU A 33 14.29 22.37 -7.05
N PRO A 34 14.45 21.11 -7.50
CA PRO A 34 15.48 20.24 -6.95
C PRO A 34 16.87 20.87 -7.14
N VAL A 35 17.84 20.45 -6.32
CA VAL A 35 19.21 21.01 -6.31
C VAL A 35 19.87 20.96 -7.70
N ASP A 36 19.45 20.05 -8.58
CA ASP A 36 19.83 19.99 -9.99
C ASP A 36 18.64 20.34 -10.93
N PRO A 37 18.65 21.54 -11.55
CA PRO A 37 17.65 21.97 -12.53
C PRO A 37 17.60 21.13 -13.82
N ASN A 38 18.66 20.37 -14.13
CA ASN A 38 18.77 19.57 -15.35
C ASN A 38 18.32 18.11 -15.15
N SER A 39 17.84 17.76 -13.96
CA SER A 39 17.17 16.47 -13.73
C SER A 39 15.86 16.39 -14.53
N GLU A 40 15.41 15.18 -14.88
CA GLU A 40 14.15 14.96 -15.61
C GLU A 40 12.94 15.61 -14.90
N THR A 41 12.98 15.65 -13.56
CA THR A 41 12.01 16.35 -12.72
C THR A 41 12.15 17.88 -12.77
N GLY A 42 13.39 18.40 -12.88
CA GLY A 42 13.67 19.82 -13.09
C GLY A 42 13.16 20.34 -14.43
N GLU A 43 13.41 19.63 -15.53
CA GLU A 43 12.92 19.97 -16.87
C GLU A 43 11.38 19.97 -16.94
N GLN A 44 10.73 18.95 -16.36
CA GLN A 44 9.27 18.87 -16.29
C GLN A 44 8.64 20.00 -15.47
N THR A 45 9.31 20.43 -14.40
CA THR A 45 8.87 21.56 -13.56
C THR A 45 8.98 22.88 -14.32
N MET A 46 10.07 23.07 -15.08
CA MET A 46 10.29 24.25 -15.91
C MET A 46 9.31 24.33 -17.10
N GLN A 47 9.00 23.21 -17.77
CA GLN A 47 7.99 23.18 -18.83
C GLN A 47 6.60 23.57 -18.32
N LYS A 48 6.21 23.08 -17.13
CA LYS A 48 4.92 23.43 -16.52
C LYS A 48 4.87 24.88 -16.06
N PHE A 49 5.98 25.43 -15.56
CA PHE A 49 6.08 26.85 -15.24
C PHE A 49 5.82 27.70 -16.50
N GLU A 50 6.39 27.31 -17.64
CA GLU A 50 6.16 28.02 -18.91
C GLU A 50 4.72 27.87 -19.42
N GLU A 51 4.09 26.69 -19.26
CA GLU A 51 2.65 26.52 -19.55
C GLU A 51 1.76 27.40 -18.66
N LEU A 52 2.09 27.50 -17.38
CA LEU A 52 1.34 28.32 -16.42
C LEU A 52 1.48 29.81 -16.75
N LYS A 53 2.69 30.25 -17.05
CA LYS A 53 3.01 31.60 -17.53
C LYS A 53 2.21 31.95 -18.79
N ASN A 54 2.13 31.01 -19.74
CA ASN A 54 1.32 31.16 -20.95
C ASN A 54 -0.20 31.22 -20.69
N ARG A 55 -0.72 30.46 -19.71
CA ARG A 55 -2.14 30.55 -19.31
C ARG A 55 -2.47 31.86 -18.61
N MET A 56 -1.56 32.38 -17.79
CA MET A 56 -1.73 33.66 -17.10
C MET A 56 -1.60 34.85 -18.05
N ALA A 57 -0.68 34.81 -19.02
CA ALA A 57 -0.59 35.81 -20.09
C ALA A 57 -1.88 35.91 -20.92
N LYS A 58 -2.52 34.76 -21.22
CA LYS A 58 -3.83 34.72 -21.88
C LYS A 58 -4.96 35.31 -21.03
N LEU A 59 -4.87 35.20 -19.70
CA LEU A 59 -5.84 35.80 -18.79
C LEU A 59 -5.62 37.31 -18.65
N GLU A 60 -4.37 37.76 -18.65
CA GLU A 60 -3.97 39.17 -18.68
C GLU A 60 -4.50 39.87 -19.95
N GLU A 61 -4.36 39.24 -21.11
CA GLU A 61 -4.89 39.74 -22.40
C GLU A 61 -6.44 39.85 -22.41
N SER A 62 -7.11 39.05 -21.57
CA SER A 62 -8.58 39.05 -21.44
C SER A 62 -9.14 40.01 -20.37
N ALA A 63 -8.28 40.67 -19.58
CA ALA A 63 -8.67 41.39 -18.36
C ALA A 63 -8.68 42.93 -18.55
N SER A 64 -9.82 43.49 -19.00
CA SER A 64 -10.04 44.95 -19.03
C SER A 64 -10.89 45.49 -17.85
N ARG A 65 -11.10 44.74 -16.77
CA ARG A 65 -11.93 45.18 -15.62
C ARG A 65 -11.37 44.72 -14.27
N VAL A 66 -11.72 45.46 -13.23
CA VAL A 66 -11.06 45.59 -11.91
C VAL A 66 -11.29 44.49 -10.84
N PRO A 67 -11.95 43.32 -11.02
CA PRO A 67 -11.94 42.28 -9.98
C PRO A 67 -10.75 41.31 -10.14
N THR A 68 -9.54 41.82 -10.37
CA THR A 68 -8.37 41.01 -10.79
C THR A 68 -7.45 40.63 -9.63
N LYS A 69 -7.23 41.50 -8.63
CA LYS A 69 -6.22 41.26 -7.57
C LYS A 69 -6.56 40.06 -6.67
N THR A 70 -7.79 40.00 -6.14
CA THR A 70 -8.23 38.88 -5.26
C THR A 70 -8.27 37.56 -6.03
N ARG A 71 -8.71 37.59 -7.29
CA ARG A 71 -8.73 36.39 -8.15
C ARG A 71 -7.34 35.90 -8.51
N ILE A 72 -6.39 36.80 -8.76
CA ILE A 72 -4.99 36.43 -8.99
C ILE A 72 -4.43 35.79 -7.71
N THR A 73 -4.63 36.38 -6.54
CA THR A 73 -4.14 35.81 -5.27
C THR A 73 -4.76 34.46 -4.91
N GLU A 74 -6.05 34.25 -5.23
CA GLU A 74 -6.72 32.96 -5.08
C GLU A 74 -6.16 31.92 -6.05
N MET A 75 -5.97 32.30 -7.33
CA MET A 75 -5.36 31.43 -8.35
C MET A 75 -3.91 31.08 -8.01
N GLU A 76 -3.12 32.03 -7.50
CA GLU A 76 -1.77 31.79 -6.99
C GLU A 76 -1.77 30.77 -5.87
N SER A 77 -2.64 30.97 -4.88
CA SER A 77 -2.76 30.06 -3.74
C SER A 77 -3.18 28.66 -4.18
N ASP A 78 -4.10 28.54 -5.14
CA ASP A 78 -4.55 27.26 -5.67
C ASP A 78 -3.45 26.54 -6.46
N VAL A 79 -2.69 27.24 -7.30
CA VAL A 79 -1.56 26.65 -8.05
C VAL A 79 -0.46 26.18 -7.10
N LEU A 80 -0.08 27.02 -6.12
CA LEU A 80 0.93 26.64 -5.13
C LEU A 80 0.48 25.43 -4.30
N ALA A 81 -0.80 25.38 -3.91
CA ALA A 81 -1.36 24.24 -3.18
C ALA A 81 -1.40 22.97 -4.03
N GLU A 82 -1.71 23.07 -5.34
CA GLU A 82 -1.71 21.93 -6.25
C GLU A 82 -0.28 21.41 -6.50
N GLU A 83 0.71 22.29 -6.62
CA GLU A 83 2.11 21.90 -6.79
C GLU A 83 2.70 21.29 -5.51
N ALA A 84 2.39 21.85 -4.34
CA ALA A 84 2.75 21.25 -3.05
C ALA A 84 2.15 19.85 -2.90
N ARG A 85 0.87 19.68 -3.28
CA ARG A 85 0.20 18.38 -3.31
C ARG A 85 0.88 17.42 -4.28
N LYS A 86 1.31 17.89 -5.45
CA LYS A 86 2.03 17.06 -6.42
C LYS A 86 3.37 16.57 -5.86
N ARG A 87 4.15 17.42 -5.18
CA ARG A 87 5.41 16.97 -4.54
C ARG A 87 5.18 15.96 -3.43
N GLU A 88 4.12 16.14 -2.66
CA GLU A 88 3.73 15.14 -1.67
C GLU A 88 3.42 13.80 -2.35
N ILE A 89 2.64 13.80 -3.43
CA ILE A 89 2.39 12.59 -4.23
C ILE A 89 3.71 11.99 -4.74
N ASP A 90 4.58 12.80 -5.35
CA ASP A 90 5.86 12.34 -5.91
C ASP A 90 6.74 11.70 -4.80
N ARG A 91 6.78 12.29 -3.60
CA ARG A 91 7.48 11.73 -2.43
C ARG A 91 6.86 10.40 -1.98
N VAL A 92 5.54 10.31 -1.93
CA VAL A 92 4.82 9.07 -1.59
C VAL A 92 5.11 7.97 -2.61
N LEU A 93 5.07 8.30 -3.90
CA LEU A 93 5.37 7.36 -4.97
C LEU A 93 6.82 6.89 -4.95
N GLN A 94 7.76 7.76 -4.59
CA GLN A 94 9.18 7.39 -4.40
C GLN A 94 9.37 6.45 -3.21
N LEU A 95 8.72 6.72 -2.07
CA LEU A 95 8.76 5.81 -0.91
C LEU A 95 8.15 4.44 -1.25
N MET A 96 7.05 4.41 -1.99
CA MET A 96 6.46 3.17 -2.49
C MET A 96 7.39 2.44 -3.47
N ALA A 97 8.07 3.16 -4.37
CA ALA A 97 9.04 2.56 -5.30
C ALA A 97 10.27 2.00 -4.57
N ALA A 98 10.74 2.68 -3.52
CA ALA A 98 11.81 2.19 -2.67
C ALA A 98 11.39 0.93 -1.89
N ALA A 99 10.13 0.85 -1.43
CA ALA A 99 9.58 -0.37 -0.82
C ALA A 99 9.49 -1.54 -1.82
N GLN A 100 9.31 -1.23 -3.11
CA GLN A 100 9.36 -2.16 -4.24
C GLN A 100 10.78 -2.45 -4.74
N ALA A 101 11.82 -2.01 -4.01
CA ALA A 101 13.19 -2.46 -4.23
C ALA A 101 13.48 -3.63 -3.28
N VAL A 102 13.82 -4.78 -3.85
CA VAL A 102 13.97 -6.06 -3.11
C VAL A 102 15.35 -6.66 -3.34
N ASP A 103 16.02 -6.93 -2.22
CA ASP A 103 17.22 -7.76 -2.15
C ASP A 103 16.79 -9.14 -1.64
N LEU A 104 16.98 -10.16 -2.48
CA LEU A 104 16.63 -11.55 -2.18
C LEU A 104 17.90 -12.39 -2.06
N CYS A 105 18.18 -12.92 -0.86
CA CYS A 105 19.30 -13.81 -0.63
C CYS A 105 18.82 -15.24 -0.40
N PHE A 106 19.46 -16.21 -1.06
CA PHE A 106 19.32 -17.63 -0.76
C PHE A 106 20.53 -18.10 0.04
N LEU A 107 20.31 -18.52 1.28
CA LEU A 107 21.27 -19.21 2.12
C LEU A 107 20.99 -20.71 2.01
N VAL A 108 21.91 -21.49 1.48
CA VAL A 108 21.65 -22.89 1.10
C VAL A 108 22.74 -23.80 1.62
N ASP A 109 22.31 -24.88 2.27
CA ASP A 109 23.14 -26.01 2.59
C ASP A 109 23.66 -26.68 1.30
N CYS A 110 24.99 -26.76 1.17
CA CYS A 110 25.68 -27.30 0.01
C CYS A 110 26.50 -28.55 0.32
N THR A 111 26.20 -29.27 1.41
CA THR A 111 26.92 -30.51 1.76
C THR A 111 26.40 -31.73 1.00
N GLY A 112 27.06 -32.87 1.18
CA GLY A 112 26.72 -34.09 0.46
C GLY A 112 25.31 -34.62 0.72
N SER A 113 24.70 -34.37 1.89
CA SER A 113 23.32 -34.76 2.23
C SER A 113 22.30 -34.14 1.27
N MET A 114 22.57 -32.90 0.87
CA MET A 114 21.75 -32.12 -0.07
C MET A 114 21.80 -32.63 -1.51
N SER A 115 22.61 -33.63 -1.84
CA SER A 115 22.78 -34.15 -3.22
C SER A 115 21.46 -34.55 -3.90
N SER A 116 20.49 -35.09 -3.15
CA SER A 116 19.16 -35.44 -3.67
C SER A 116 18.20 -34.25 -3.83
N TYR A 117 18.48 -33.14 -3.17
CA TYR A 117 17.63 -31.94 -3.13
C TYR A 117 18.15 -30.79 -3.99
N ILE A 118 19.47 -30.66 -4.14
CA ILE A 118 20.14 -29.47 -4.68
C ILE A 118 19.65 -29.10 -6.09
N GLN A 119 19.40 -30.09 -6.95
CA GLN A 119 18.89 -29.84 -8.30
C GLN A 119 17.45 -29.28 -8.26
N GLY A 120 16.58 -29.86 -7.43
CA GLY A 120 15.22 -29.37 -7.24
C GLY A 120 15.18 -27.98 -6.59
N VAL A 121 16.11 -27.70 -5.66
CA VAL A 121 16.27 -26.37 -5.06
C VAL A 121 16.68 -25.34 -6.12
N LYS A 122 17.67 -25.66 -6.97
CA LYS A 122 18.09 -24.79 -8.09
C LYS A 122 16.93 -24.45 -9.03
N GLU A 123 16.16 -25.45 -9.46
CA GLU A 123 15.02 -25.26 -10.36
C GLU A 123 13.93 -24.40 -9.72
N LYS A 124 13.64 -24.62 -8.43
CA LYS A 124 12.68 -23.81 -7.67
C LYS A 124 13.15 -22.37 -7.51
N ILE A 125 14.42 -22.15 -7.16
CA ILE A 125 15.01 -20.81 -7.06
C ILE A 125 14.89 -20.07 -8.40
N GLN A 126 15.22 -20.73 -9.52
CA GLN A 126 15.07 -20.13 -10.86
C GLN A 126 13.62 -19.77 -11.14
N THR A 127 12.69 -20.69 -10.84
CA THR A 127 11.25 -20.45 -11.00
C THR A 127 10.77 -19.26 -10.16
N ILE A 128 11.25 -19.12 -8.93
CA ILE A 128 10.92 -18.00 -8.03
C ILE A 128 11.42 -16.69 -8.61
N VAL A 129 12.68 -16.63 -9.05
CA VAL A 129 13.28 -15.42 -9.64
C VAL A 129 12.52 -14.99 -10.89
N GLU A 130 12.20 -15.94 -11.77
CA GLU A 130 11.43 -15.66 -12.99
C GLU A 130 9.99 -15.24 -12.70
N LYS A 131 9.28 -15.96 -11.83
CA LYS A 131 7.90 -15.62 -11.45
C LYS A 131 7.82 -14.30 -10.71
N SER A 132 8.76 -14.02 -9.79
CA SER A 132 8.80 -12.75 -9.05
C SER A 132 9.00 -11.56 -9.99
N LYS A 133 9.89 -11.68 -10.98
CA LYS A 133 10.09 -10.64 -11.99
C LYS A 133 8.90 -10.50 -12.95
N LYS A 134 8.22 -11.60 -13.29
CA LYS A 134 6.99 -11.59 -14.11
C LYS A 134 5.81 -10.94 -13.37
N MET A 135 5.65 -11.23 -12.08
CA MET A 135 4.56 -10.68 -11.25
C MET A 135 4.75 -9.20 -10.96
N LEU A 136 6.00 -8.77 -10.77
CA LEU A 136 6.34 -7.39 -10.43
C LEU A 136 7.37 -6.88 -11.44
N PRO A 137 6.97 -6.56 -12.69
CA PRO A 137 7.90 -6.16 -13.76
C PRO A 137 8.67 -4.87 -13.45
N ASP A 138 8.18 -4.08 -12.50
CA ASP A 138 8.76 -2.81 -12.09
C ASP A 138 9.63 -2.92 -10.83
N LEU A 139 9.78 -4.13 -10.30
CA LEU A 139 10.56 -4.40 -9.11
C LEU A 139 12.03 -4.16 -9.41
N ASN A 140 12.66 -3.26 -8.65
CA ASN A 140 14.11 -3.20 -8.63
C ASN A 140 14.61 -4.40 -7.82
N PHE A 141 14.91 -5.50 -8.51
CA PHE A 141 15.18 -6.81 -7.92
C PHE A 141 16.65 -7.21 -8.07
N SER A 142 17.29 -7.60 -6.96
CA SER A 142 18.65 -8.14 -6.93
C SER A 142 18.66 -9.44 -6.17
N VAL A 143 19.48 -10.37 -6.62
CA VAL A 143 19.62 -11.71 -6.04
C VAL A 143 21.03 -11.95 -5.58
N ALA A 144 21.16 -12.59 -4.42
CA ALA A 144 22.42 -13.08 -3.87
C ALA A 144 22.29 -14.57 -3.52
N PHE A 145 23.41 -15.26 -3.45
CA PHE A 145 23.48 -16.64 -3.02
C PHE A 145 24.63 -16.80 -2.03
N VAL A 146 24.36 -17.50 -0.94
CA VAL A 146 25.38 -17.94 0.02
C VAL A 146 25.17 -19.45 0.20
N GLY A 147 26.15 -20.22 -0.24
CA GLY A 147 26.25 -21.63 0.10
C GLY A 147 27.18 -21.81 1.28
N TYR A 148 26.81 -22.64 2.23
CA TYR A 148 27.69 -23.07 3.32
C TYR A 148 27.80 -24.59 3.35
N ARG A 149 28.88 -25.08 3.96
CA ARG A 149 29.18 -26.48 4.18
C ARG A 149 29.63 -26.70 5.62
N ASP A 150 30.58 -27.58 5.88
CA ASP A 150 31.12 -27.83 7.21
C ASP A 150 32.49 -27.17 7.42
N HIS A 151 32.90 -26.97 8.68
CA HIS A 151 34.18 -26.44 9.10
C HIS A 151 35.38 -27.18 8.52
N CYS A 152 35.24 -28.48 8.23
CA CYS A 152 36.31 -29.30 7.68
C CYS A 152 36.58 -29.06 6.18
N ASP A 153 35.70 -28.35 5.47
CA ASP A 153 35.77 -28.15 4.01
C ASP A 153 36.74 -27.04 3.54
N GLY A 154 37.45 -26.40 4.47
CA GLY A 154 38.53 -25.46 4.16
C GLY A 154 38.07 -24.27 3.29
N ALA A 155 38.70 -24.10 2.13
CA ALA A 155 38.40 -22.98 1.23
C ALA A 155 37.03 -23.09 0.54
N GLU A 156 36.46 -24.30 0.46
CA GLU A 156 35.14 -24.56 -0.11
C GLU A 156 34.04 -24.46 0.95
N ARG A 157 34.37 -24.14 2.20
CA ARG A 157 33.39 -24.04 3.31
C ARG A 157 32.23 -23.09 2.99
N THR A 158 32.49 -21.98 2.31
CA THR A 158 31.46 -21.04 1.88
C THR A 158 31.64 -20.66 0.41
N VAL A 159 30.52 -20.42 -0.27
CA VAL A 159 30.48 -19.97 -1.66
C VAL A 159 29.49 -18.82 -1.78
N VAL A 160 29.98 -17.65 -2.19
CA VAL A 160 29.19 -16.40 -2.12
C VAL A 160 29.10 -15.74 -3.49
N LEU A 161 27.87 -15.47 -3.91
CA LEU A 161 27.53 -14.51 -4.95
C LEU A 161 26.87 -13.31 -4.30
N ASN A 162 27.55 -12.16 -4.35
CA ASN A 162 26.97 -10.91 -3.88
C ASN A 162 25.82 -10.45 -4.80
N PHE A 163 25.03 -9.47 -4.35
CA PHE A 163 23.82 -9.03 -5.07
C PHE A 163 24.09 -8.65 -6.52
N THR A 164 23.39 -9.34 -7.43
CA THR A 164 23.36 -9.02 -8.86
C THR A 164 21.94 -8.77 -9.34
N ALA A 165 21.77 -7.83 -10.27
CA ALA A 165 20.52 -7.63 -11.00
C ALA A 165 20.42 -8.54 -12.25
N SER A 166 21.52 -9.22 -12.61
CA SER A 166 21.59 -10.11 -13.77
C SER A 166 21.14 -11.52 -13.41
N ILE A 167 19.94 -11.88 -13.89
CA ILE A 167 19.42 -13.24 -13.74
C ILE A 167 20.33 -14.26 -14.43
N LEU A 168 20.92 -13.91 -15.57
CA LEU A 168 21.80 -14.80 -16.31
C LEU A 168 23.09 -15.10 -15.53
N GLU A 169 23.66 -14.09 -14.87
CA GLU A 169 24.81 -14.27 -13.99
C GLU A 169 24.46 -15.18 -12.82
N PHE A 170 23.34 -14.90 -12.16
CA PHE A 170 22.84 -15.72 -11.07
C PHE A 170 22.59 -17.17 -11.51
N GLN A 171 21.94 -17.40 -12.65
CA GLN A 171 21.70 -18.74 -13.21
C GLN A 171 23.00 -19.47 -13.53
N SER A 172 23.98 -18.77 -14.13
CA SER A 172 25.30 -19.33 -14.40
C SER A 172 26.02 -19.74 -13.11
N PHE A 173 25.96 -18.90 -12.08
CA PHE A 173 26.54 -19.19 -10.78
C PHE A 173 25.86 -20.39 -10.11
N MET A 174 24.52 -20.42 -10.08
CA MET A 174 23.76 -21.56 -9.57
C MET A 174 24.10 -22.87 -10.30
N GLY A 175 24.40 -22.81 -11.60
CA GLY A 175 24.88 -23.96 -12.37
C GLY A 175 26.19 -24.55 -11.83
N SER A 176 27.07 -23.71 -11.27
CA SER A 176 28.37 -24.13 -10.73
C SER A 176 28.33 -24.71 -9.31
N VAL A 177 27.29 -24.41 -8.52
CA VAL A 177 27.16 -24.88 -7.14
C VAL A 177 26.97 -26.41 -7.10
N ALA A 178 27.71 -27.12 -6.26
CA ALA A 178 27.55 -28.57 -6.10
C ALA A 178 27.42 -28.95 -4.62
N ALA A 179 26.60 -29.97 -4.36
CA ALA A 179 26.44 -30.62 -3.07
C ALA A 179 27.65 -31.55 -2.83
N THR A 180 28.65 -31.04 -2.11
CA THR A 180 29.95 -31.70 -1.88
C THR A 180 30.46 -31.32 -0.52
N GLY A 181 31.40 -32.10 0.04
CA GLY A 181 31.95 -31.80 1.36
C GLY A 181 31.03 -32.28 2.49
N GLY A 182 31.19 -31.65 3.66
CA GLY A 182 30.56 -32.01 4.92
C GLY A 182 31.52 -32.76 5.86
N GLY A 183 31.02 -33.13 7.03
CA GLY A 183 31.77 -33.90 8.02
C GLY A 183 30.86 -34.75 8.88
N ASP A 184 30.52 -34.25 10.06
CA ASP A 184 29.48 -34.81 10.92
C ASP A 184 28.08 -34.35 10.48
N ALA A 185 27.05 -34.64 11.28
CA ALA A 185 25.66 -34.44 10.85
C ALA A 185 25.20 -32.96 10.89
N PRO A 186 25.56 -32.15 11.90
CA PRO A 186 25.36 -30.71 11.85
C PRO A 186 26.36 -30.00 10.94
N GLU A 187 26.01 -28.79 10.48
CA GLU A 187 26.78 -28.03 9.47
C GLU A 187 27.12 -26.60 9.94
N ASP A 188 28.03 -25.90 9.23
CA ASP A 188 28.47 -24.52 9.53
C ASP A 188 27.45 -23.44 9.10
N VAL A 189 26.24 -23.54 9.65
CA VAL A 189 25.18 -22.54 9.50
C VAL A 189 25.61 -21.16 10.02
N PHE A 190 26.49 -21.12 11.03
CA PHE A 190 26.97 -19.89 11.65
C PHE A 190 27.80 -19.08 10.65
N GLY A 191 28.77 -19.72 9.99
CA GLY A 191 29.55 -19.15 8.91
C GLY A 191 28.67 -18.72 7.74
N GLY A 192 27.67 -19.53 7.39
CA GLY A 192 26.67 -19.16 6.37
C GLY A 192 25.92 -17.86 6.71
N ILE A 193 25.39 -17.74 7.94
CA ILE A 193 24.71 -16.52 8.39
C ILE A 193 25.67 -15.34 8.50
N GLU A 194 26.93 -15.57 8.89
CA GLU A 194 27.95 -14.53 8.95
C GLU A 194 28.21 -13.93 7.55
N GLU A 195 28.33 -14.77 6.52
CA GLU A 195 28.48 -14.32 5.13
C GLU A 195 27.24 -13.56 4.64
N VAL A 196 26.04 -14.00 5.00
CA VAL A 196 24.79 -13.27 4.71
C VAL A 196 24.82 -11.87 5.32
N ALA A 197 25.33 -11.72 6.54
CA ALA A 197 25.45 -10.42 7.20
C ALA A 197 26.50 -9.50 6.54
N LYS A 198 27.49 -10.06 5.81
CA LYS A 198 28.52 -9.31 5.07
C LYS A 198 28.07 -8.86 3.67
N LEU A 199 26.95 -9.40 3.15
CA LEU A 199 26.43 -9.03 1.83
C LEU A 199 26.11 -7.54 1.72
N SER A 200 26.17 -7.00 0.50
CA SER A 200 25.95 -5.58 0.21
C SER A 200 24.45 -5.24 0.10
N TRP A 201 23.71 -5.44 1.20
CA TRP A 201 22.29 -5.10 1.30
C TRP A 201 22.06 -3.60 1.05
N SER A 202 21.43 -3.28 -0.07
CA SER A 202 21.26 -1.90 -0.55
C SER A 202 19.80 -1.46 -0.57
N LYS A 203 18.86 -2.41 -0.65
CA LYS A 203 17.44 -2.13 -0.83
C LYS A 203 16.67 -2.18 0.49
N GLN A 204 15.46 -1.65 0.44
CA GLN A 204 14.60 -1.49 1.62
C GLN A 204 14.00 -2.81 2.07
N THR A 205 13.47 -3.61 1.14
CA THR A 205 12.92 -4.93 1.44
C THR A 205 14.02 -5.97 1.27
N ARG A 206 14.43 -6.58 2.39
CA ARG A 206 15.54 -7.54 2.45
C ARG A 206 14.98 -8.88 2.88
N ILE A 207 15.10 -9.89 2.04
CA ILE A 207 14.51 -11.20 2.27
C ILE A 207 15.61 -12.24 2.23
N LEU A 208 15.63 -13.12 3.24
CA LEU A 208 16.53 -14.26 3.33
C LEU A 208 15.69 -15.54 3.25
N PHE A 209 15.95 -16.40 2.27
CA PHE A 209 15.49 -17.79 2.27
C PHE A 209 16.63 -18.70 2.69
N HIS A 210 16.50 -19.31 3.86
CA HIS A 210 17.42 -20.33 4.34
C HIS A 210 16.85 -21.73 4.03
N ILE A 211 17.62 -22.54 3.32
CA ILE A 211 17.25 -23.89 2.88
C ILE A 211 18.31 -24.86 3.41
N ALA A 212 17.89 -25.80 4.25
CA ALA A 212 18.79 -26.78 4.85
C ALA A 212 18.07 -28.10 5.13
N ASP A 213 18.79 -29.22 5.07
CA ASP A 213 18.32 -30.53 5.52
C ASP A 213 18.94 -30.96 6.87
N SER A 214 20.04 -30.34 7.28
CA SER A 214 20.74 -30.59 8.55
C SER A 214 20.73 -29.38 9.52
N PRO A 215 20.79 -29.63 10.85
CA PRO A 215 20.86 -28.57 11.86
C PRO A 215 22.26 -27.92 11.94
N CYS A 216 22.38 -26.83 12.71
CA CYS A 216 23.68 -26.21 12.99
C CYS A 216 24.41 -26.89 14.16
N HIS A 217 25.75 -26.74 14.21
CA HIS A 217 26.56 -27.19 15.34
C HIS A 217 26.15 -26.57 16.67
N GLY A 218 26.32 -27.35 17.72
CA GLY A 218 25.99 -27.03 19.09
C GLY A 218 24.84 -27.89 19.60
N THR A 219 25.11 -28.64 20.68
CA THR A 219 24.17 -29.58 21.32
C THR A 219 22.81 -29.00 21.72
N ARG A 220 22.66 -27.68 21.73
CA ARG A 220 21.38 -26.98 21.99
C ARG A 220 20.45 -26.93 20.77
N PHE A 221 20.92 -27.24 19.57
CA PHE A 221 20.18 -27.02 18.32
C PHE A 221 19.68 -28.30 17.64
N HIS A 222 20.07 -29.47 18.14
CA HIS A 222 19.67 -30.75 17.59
C HIS A 222 19.47 -31.79 18.69
N ASP A 223 18.91 -32.94 18.33
CA ASP A 223 18.69 -34.03 19.28
C ASP A 223 20.03 -34.56 19.81
N PRO A 224 20.13 -34.93 21.11
CA PRO A 224 21.37 -35.47 21.70
C PRO A 224 21.88 -36.77 21.06
N SER A 225 21.05 -37.47 20.27
CA SER A 225 21.45 -38.65 19.51
C SER A 225 22.21 -38.34 18.22
N VAL A 226 22.21 -37.09 17.77
CA VAL A 226 23.00 -36.63 16.62
C VAL A 226 24.44 -36.41 17.06
N ALA A 227 25.38 -37.06 16.36
CA ALA A 227 26.80 -36.85 16.58
C ALA A 227 27.20 -35.46 16.10
N ASP A 228 27.88 -34.70 16.97
CA ASP A 228 28.34 -33.33 16.71
C ASP A 228 29.80 -33.21 17.14
N ASP A 229 30.69 -32.96 16.19
CA ASP A 229 32.12 -32.76 16.40
C ASP A 229 32.41 -31.36 17.01
N TYR A 230 31.42 -30.46 16.98
CA TYR A 230 31.46 -29.10 17.52
C TYR A 230 30.32 -28.85 18.53
N PRO A 231 30.25 -29.63 19.65
CA PRO A 231 29.11 -29.64 20.58
C PRO A 231 28.89 -28.32 21.34
N ASN A 232 29.89 -27.44 21.33
CA ASN A 232 29.85 -26.11 21.95
C ASN A 232 29.49 -24.99 20.95
N GLY A 233 29.13 -25.32 19.70
CA GLY A 233 28.86 -24.38 18.63
C GLY A 233 30.10 -24.05 17.79
N ASP A 234 30.07 -22.90 17.12
CA ASP A 234 31.13 -22.48 16.18
C ASP A 234 32.54 -22.44 16.82
N PRO A 235 33.55 -23.11 16.24
CA PRO A 235 34.91 -23.19 16.77
C PRO A 235 35.67 -21.85 16.72
N HIS A 236 35.19 -20.86 15.97
CA HIS A 236 35.76 -19.52 15.89
C HIS A 236 35.11 -18.54 16.89
N GLY A 237 34.18 -19.01 17.71
CA GLY A 237 33.53 -18.24 18.77
C GLY A 237 32.33 -17.40 18.31
N LEU A 238 31.83 -17.60 17.09
CA LEU A 238 30.62 -16.94 16.61
C LEU A 238 29.42 -17.34 17.49
N GLN A 239 28.65 -16.34 17.94
CA GLN A 239 27.43 -16.55 18.70
C GLN A 239 26.21 -16.31 17.80
N ILE A 240 25.25 -17.23 17.83
CA ILE A 240 24.06 -17.11 16.97
C ILE A 240 23.21 -15.91 17.38
N GLU A 241 23.20 -15.57 18.66
CA GLU A 241 22.50 -14.42 19.21
C GLU A 241 22.99 -13.13 18.56
N ASP A 242 24.31 -12.97 18.42
CA ASP A 242 24.92 -11.80 17.78
C ASP A 242 24.65 -11.78 16.27
N LEU A 243 24.70 -12.94 15.62
CA LEU A 243 24.45 -13.08 14.19
C LEU A 243 22.99 -12.74 13.84
N LEU A 244 22.02 -13.32 14.54
CA LEU A 244 20.61 -13.04 14.33
C LEU A 244 20.24 -11.61 14.71
N SER A 245 20.86 -11.05 15.77
CA SER A 245 20.70 -9.62 16.11
C SER A 245 21.20 -8.71 14.98
N LYS A 246 22.30 -9.05 14.31
CA LYS A 246 22.77 -8.32 13.12
C LYS A 246 21.76 -8.42 11.97
N LEU A 247 21.18 -9.59 11.72
CA LEU A 247 20.14 -9.73 10.70
C LEU A 247 18.89 -8.89 11.03
N GLU A 248 18.52 -8.81 12.31
CA GLU A 248 17.42 -7.97 12.78
C GLU A 248 17.71 -6.47 12.62
N GLN A 249 18.93 -6.03 12.94
CA GLN A 249 19.38 -4.66 12.68
C GLN A 249 19.35 -4.31 11.20
N LEU A 250 19.65 -5.28 10.33
CA LEU A 250 19.50 -5.14 8.88
C LEU A 250 18.04 -5.21 8.43
N SER A 251 17.08 -5.44 9.32
CA SER A 251 15.65 -5.59 9.00
C SER A 251 15.37 -6.68 7.97
N ILE A 252 16.10 -7.79 8.06
CA ILE A 252 15.95 -8.94 7.13
C ILE A 252 14.70 -9.75 7.52
N ILE A 253 13.85 -10.00 6.53
CA ILE A 253 12.71 -10.91 6.64
C ILE A 253 13.22 -12.34 6.42
N TYR A 254 13.31 -13.09 7.51
CA TYR A 254 13.82 -14.44 7.50
C TYR A 254 12.72 -15.47 7.17
N TRP A 255 12.92 -16.21 6.10
CA TRP A 255 12.16 -17.41 5.75
C TRP A 255 13.04 -18.66 5.84
N PHE A 256 12.59 -19.66 6.59
CA PHE A 256 13.23 -20.96 6.67
C PHE A 256 12.42 -21.99 5.89
N ALA A 257 13.07 -22.66 4.96
CA ALA A 257 12.46 -23.62 4.07
C ALA A 257 12.85 -25.04 4.47
N LYS A 258 11.90 -25.74 5.07
CA LYS A 258 12.14 -27.01 5.75
C LYS A 258 12.15 -28.18 4.75
N LEU A 259 13.20 -28.99 4.75
CA LEU A 259 13.33 -30.22 3.94
C LEU A 259 13.05 -31.51 4.73
N GLY A 260 13.03 -31.43 6.06
CA GLY A 260 12.78 -32.55 6.98
C GLY A 260 12.72 -32.06 8.43
N ASN A 261 12.56 -32.97 9.40
CA ASN A 261 12.37 -32.59 10.81
C ASN A 261 13.69 -32.38 11.59
N ALA A 262 14.84 -32.66 10.99
CA ALA A 262 16.14 -32.57 11.67
C ALA A 262 16.48 -31.15 12.16
N THR A 263 15.97 -30.13 11.47
CA THR A 263 16.21 -28.71 11.75
C THR A 263 15.22 -28.10 12.74
N ASP A 264 14.24 -28.84 13.24
CA ASP A 264 13.12 -28.28 14.02
C ASP A 264 13.55 -27.60 15.31
N LEU A 265 14.46 -28.23 16.05
CA LEU A 265 14.96 -27.69 17.30
C LEU A 265 15.80 -26.42 17.05
N MET A 266 16.65 -26.43 16.02
CA MET A 266 17.41 -25.25 15.59
C MET A 266 16.48 -24.07 15.29
N VAL A 267 15.46 -24.28 14.46
CA VAL A 267 14.50 -23.23 14.09
C VAL A 267 13.72 -22.74 15.31
N GLN A 268 13.32 -23.64 16.22
CA GLN A 268 12.65 -23.27 17.46
C GLN A 268 13.54 -22.38 18.35
N VAL A 269 14.82 -22.70 18.48
CA VAL A 269 15.77 -21.87 19.25
C VAL A 269 15.96 -20.51 18.58
N PHE A 270 16.14 -20.48 17.25
CA PHE A 270 16.31 -19.21 16.52
C PHE A 270 15.06 -18.33 16.61
N GLN A 271 13.86 -18.92 16.61
CA GLN A 271 12.59 -18.22 16.78
C GLN A 271 12.45 -17.56 18.16
N GLY A 272 13.19 -18.02 19.17
CA GLY A 272 13.27 -17.36 20.48
C GLY A 272 14.05 -16.04 20.44
N ILE A 273 14.86 -15.82 19.40
CA ILE A 273 15.74 -14.65 19.23
C ILE A 273 15.16 -13.69 18.17
N MET A 274 14.77 -14.22 17.01
CA MET A 274 14.30 -13.46 15.86
C MET A 274 13.05 -14.12 15.25
N LYS A 275 12.13 -13.32 14.72
CA LYS A 275 10.97 -13.86 13.99
C LYS A 275 11.42 -14.57 12.70
N ILE A 276 11.22 -15.88 12.63
CA ILE A 276 11.46 -16.71 11.44
C ILE A 276 10.14 -17.26 10.92
N ASN A 277 9.84 -16.98 9.66
CA ASN A 277 8.68 -17.55 8.95
C ASN A 277 9.09 -18.90 8.37
N GLN A 278 8.23 -19.91 8.50
CA GLN A 278 8.51 -21.25 7.95
C GLN A 278 7.70 -21.47 6.67
N ILE A 279 8.31 -22.17 5.71
CA ILE A 279 7.67 -22.54 4.46
C ILE A 279 8.04 -23.96 4.06
N ASP A 280 7.08 -24.68 3.49
CA ASP A 280 7.32 -25.97 2.86
C ASP A 280 7.82 -25.74 1.42
N LEU A 281 8.95 -26.33 1.07
CA LEU A 281 9.52 -26.19 -0.27
C LEU A 281 8.72 -27.01 -1.32
N ALA A 282 7.67 -27.74 -0.95
CA ALA A 282 6.88 -28.59 -1.85
C ALA A 282 6.34 -27.85 -3.09
N SER A 283 5.96 -26.57 -2.96
CA SER A 283 5.44 -25.75 -4.06
C SER A 283 6.26 -24.47 -4.26
N ALA A 284 6.70 -24.22 -5.49
CA ALA A 284 7.31 -22.93 -5.86
C ALA A 284 6.32 -21.76 -5.73
N ASP A 285 5.02 -22.02 -5.80
CA ASP A 285 3.98 -20.99 -5.68
C ASP A 285 3.89 -20.43 -4.25
N ASP A 286 4.13 -21.27 -3.24
CA ASP A 286 4.13 -20.82 -1.84
C ASP A 286 5.28 -19.84 -1.58
N LEU A 287 6.46 -20.11 -2.17
CA LEU A 287 7.66 -19.27 -2.04
C LEU A 287 7.47 -17.92 -2.74
N VAL A 288 6.86 -17.95 -3.93
CA VAL A 288 6.48 -16.71 -4.64
C VAL A 288 5.43 -15.93 -3.83
N GLY A 289 4.46 -16.62 -3.23
CA GLY A 289 3.49 -16.02 -2.31
C GLY A 289 4.14 -15.40 -1.07
N ALA A 290 5.19 -16.02 -0.54
CA ALA A 290 5.98 -15.51 0.58
C ALA A 290 6.77 -14.23 0.20
N VAL A 291 7.39 -14.21 -0.98
CA VAL A 291 8.05 -13.00 -1.53
C VAL A 291 7.02 -11.89 -1.73
N ALA A 292 5.93 -12.18 -2.43
CA ALA A 292 4.85 -11.23 -2.68
C ALA A 292 4.24 -10.71 -1.38
N GLY A 293 3.98 -11.59 -0.40
CA GLY A 293 3.48 -11.23 0.92
C GLY A 293 4.45 -10.35 1.70
N SER A 294 5.76 -10.63 1.61
CA SER A 294 6.82 -9.82 2.24
C SER A 294 6.91 -8.43 1.62
N ILE A 295 6.86 -8.33 0.28
CA ILE A 295 6.81 -7.05 -0.44
C ILE A 295 5.53 -6.29 -0.08
N SER A 296 4.39 -6.99 -0.03
CA SER A 296 3.12 -6.40 0.35
C SER A 296 3.15 -5.84 1.76
N ALA A 297 3.75 -6.57 2.70
CA ALA A 297 3.94 -6.12 4.06
C ALA A 297 4.84 -4.87 4.10
N SER A 298 5.97 -4.85 3.40
CA SER A 298 6.84 -3.66 3.33
C SER A 298 6.16 -2.46 2.67
N VAL A 299 5.43 -2.67 1.57
CA VAL A 299 4.67 -1.60 0.89
C VAL A 299 3.54 -1.11 1.77
N ASN A 300 2.81 -2.01 2.44
CA ASN A 300 1.78 -1.64 3.41
C ASN A 300 2.40 -0.85 4.57
N ILE A 301 3.54 -1.26 5.15
CA ILE A 301 4.25 -0.51 6.20
C ILE A 301 4.63 0.90 5.73
N HIS A 302 5.04 1.07 4.46
CA HIS A 302 5.34 2.40 3.93
C HIS A 302 4.09 3.22 3.60
N GLU A 303 3.06 2.63 3.00
CA GLU A 303 1.72 3.24 2.88
C GLU A 303 1.19 3.70 4.23
N GLU A 304 1.42 2.87 5.23
CA GLU A 304 1.12 3.12 6.63
C GLU A 304 1.97 4.31 7.10
N ASN A 305 3.29 4.23 7.21
CA ASN A 305 4.17 5.29 7.75
C ASN A 305 4.04 6.65 7.05
N ILE A 306 3.73 6.67 5.74
CA ILE A 306 3.40 7.90 4.99
C ILE A 306 2.20 8.62 5.62
N GLY A 307 1.22 7.88 6.13
CA GLY A 307 0.13 8.44 6.90
C GLY A 307 0.57 9.13 8.20
N ASP A 308 1.71 8.77 8.81
CA ASP A 308 2.15 9.34 10.11
C ASP A 308 3.05 10.57 9.96
N GLU A 309 3.99 10.60 9.01
CA GLU A 309 4.81 11.80 8.77
C GLU A 309 3.94 13.01 8.38
N VAL A 310 2.86 12.77 7.64
CA VAL A 310 1.96 13.82 7.14
C VAL A 310 0.83 14.12 8.15
N VAL A 311 0.72 13.40 9.27
CA VAL A 311 -0.25 13.71 10.33
C VAL A 311 0.24 14.83 11.23
N ARG A 312 1.55 15.11 11.34
CA ARG A 312 2.06 16.06 12.33
C ARG A 312 1.76 17.54 12.07
N ASP A 313 1.32 17.90 10.86
CA ASP A 313 1.01 19.31 10.54
C ASP A 313 -0.44 19.64 10.91
N GLY A 314 -0.63 20.52 11.91
CA GLY A 314 -1.95 20.97 12.37
C GLY A 314 -2.69 20.05 13.36
N VAL A 315 -2.01 19.05 13.94
CA VAL A 315 -2.58 18.22 15.01
C VAL A 315 -2.61 18.99 16.33
N THR A 316 -3.77 18.99 16.97
CA THR A 316 -4.02 19.67 18.25
C THR A 316 -4.07 18.71 19.44
N GLY A 317 -4.11 17.40 19.19
CA GLY A 317 -4.11 16.37 20.21
C GLY A 317 -4.32 14.96 19.66
N GLU A 318 -4.26 13.98 20.56
CA GLU A 318 -4.48 12.56 20.29
C GLU A 318 -5.58 12.03 21.23
N VAL A 319 -6.42 11.14 20.72
CA VAL A 319 -7.50 10.52 21.48
C VAL A 319 -6.91 9.37 22.31
N GLU A 320 -7.07 9.43 23.63
CA GLU A 320 -6.76 8.31 24.52
C GLU A 320 -7.90 7.28 24.50
N TYR A 321 -7.57 5.99 24.39
CA TYR A 321 -8.54 4.91 24.38
C TYR A 321 -7.95 3.59 24.88
N LYS A 322 -8.83 2.66 25.24
CA LYS A 322 -8.52 1.26 25.52
C LYS A 322 -9.37 0.38 24.61
N LEU A 323 -8.77 -0.66 24.03
CA LEU A 323 -9.54 -1.59 23.20
C LEU A 323 -10.38 -2.56 24.05
N ASP A 324 -11.66 -2.69 23.72
CA ASP A 324 -12.55 -3.74 24.22
C ASP A 324 -13.26 -4.45 23.06
N PRO A 325 -12.81 -5.67 22.67
CA PRO A 325 -13.38 -6.38 21.52
C PRO A 325 -14.80 -6.92 21.78
N ARG A 326 -15.27 -6.91 23.03
CA ARG A 326 -16.54 -7.52 23.44
C ARG A 326 -17.72 -6.67 22.98
N LEU A 327 -18.82 -7.32 22.62
CA LEU A 327 -20.07 -6.61 22.34
C LEU A 327 -20.58 -5.94 23.63
N PRO A 328 -20.96 -4.65 23.58
CA PRO A 328 -21.43 -3.94 24.76
C PRO A 328 -22.81 -4.43 25.20
N ASP A 329 -23.07 -4.37 26.50
CA ASP A 329 -24.44 -4.49 27.01
C ASP A 329 -25.23 -3.23 26.64
N TRP A 330 -26.01 -3.32 25.57
CA TRP A 330 -26.82 -2.21 25.05
C TRP A 330 -27.88 -1.70 26.03
N SER A 331 -28.26 -2.47 27.06
CA SER A 331 -29.21 -2.02 28.08
C SER A 331 -28.62 -0.91 28.96
N LEU A 332 -27.29 -0.92 29.13
CA LEU A 332 -26.55 0.04 29.95
C LEU A 332 -26.08 1.27 29.17
N GLN A 333 -26.13 1.24 27.83
CA GLN A 333 -25.67 2.35 27.00
C GLN A 333 -26.73 3.45 26.84
N GLU A 334 -26.30 4.69 27.02
CA GLU A 334 -27.13 5.88 26.85
C GLU A 334 -27.56 6.07 25.39
N VAL A 335 -28.80 6.54 25.20
CA VAL A 335 -29.31 6.93 23.88
C VAL A 335 -28.86 8.36 23.58
N LYS A 336 -28.04 8.51 22.53
CA LYS A 336 -27.55 9.82 22.07
C LYS A 336 -28.26 10.25 20.80
N ASN A 337 -28.68 11.52 20.76
CA ASN A 337 -29.25 12.14 19.57
C ASN A 337 -28.15 12.81 18.74
N VAL A 338 -27.99 12.38 17.48
CA VAL A 338 -26.92 12.85 16.60
C VAL A 338 -27.47 13.52 15.36
N ALA A 339 -26.75 14.53 14.86
CA ALA A 339 -27.00 15.07 13.52
C ALA A 339 -26.35 14.15 12.49
N VAL A 340 -27.10 13.74 11.47
CA VAL A 340 -26.61 12.86 10.41
C VAL A 340 -26.38 13.68 9.15
N TRP A 341 -25.19 13.54 8.57
CA TRP A 341 -24.77 14.20 7.34
C TRP A 341 -24.58 13.16 6.25
N LYS A 342 -25.01 13.49 5.04
CA LYS A 342 -24.93 12.64 3.85
C LYS A 342 -24.59 13.45 2.61
N ASN A 343 -24.19 12.76 1.56
CA ASN A 343 -23.97 13.35 0.24
C ASN A 343 -25.18 13.18 -0.67
N LYS A 344 -25.51 14.21 -1.44
CA LYS A 344 -26.44 14.08 -2.56
C LYS A 344 -25.74 13.38 -3.72
N ILE A 345 -26.25 12.21 -4.10
CA ILE A 345 -25.68 11.42 -5.20
C ILE A 345 -26.26 11.92 -6.54
N PRO A 346 -25.43 12.42 -7.47
CA PRO A 346 -25.90 12.80 -8.79
C PRO A 346 -26.31 11.58 -9.61
N ARG A 347 -27.30 11.76 -10.50
CA ARG A 347 -27.75 10.69 -11.41
C ARG A 347 -26.73 10.38 -12.52
N ASP A 348 -26.00 11.39 -12.97
CA ASP A 348 -25.01 11.28 -14.04
C ASP A 348 -23.59 11.18 -13.47
N LEU A 349 -22.82 10.23 -13.99
CA LEU A 349 -21.42 9.99 -13.60
C LEU A 349 -20.52 11.19 -13.91
N ASP A 350 -20.81 11.97 -14.95
CA ASP A 350 -19.99 13.14 -15.30
C ASP A 350 -20.02 14.23 -14.20
N ASN A 351 -21.06 14.24 -13.36
CA ASN A 351 -21.15 15.15 -12.23
C ASN A 351 -20.23 14.78 -11.06
N PHE A 352 -19.66 13.57 -11.05
CA PHE A 352 -18.58 13.23 -10.11
C PHE A 352 -17.28 13.99 -10.37
N ARG A 353 -17.24 14.90 -11.36
CA ARG A 353 -16.13 15.85 -11.53
C ARG A 353 -16.10 16.96 -10.49
N LYS A 354 -17.23 17.25 -9.85
CA LYS A 354 -17.36 18.28 -8.80
C LYS A 354 -17.55 17.64 -7.43
N PRO A 355 -17.16 18.33 -6.34
CA PRO A 355 -17.47 17.88 -4.99
C PRO A 355 -18.96 17.61 -4.79
N LEU A 356 -19.29 16.56 -4.04
CA LEU A 356 -20.69 16.26 -3.72
C LEU A 356 -21.28 17.29 -2.75
N GLU A 357 -22.54 17.64 -2.97
CA GLU A 357 -23.27 18.50 -2.04
C GLU A 357 -23.60 17.72 -0.76
N VAL A 358 -23.22 18.27 0.39
CA VAL A 358 -23.51 17.69 1.70
C VAL A 358 -24.79 18.29 2.24
N TYR A 359 -25.65 17.45 2.80
CA TYR A 359 -26.86 17.86 3.49
C TYR A 359 -26.98 17.15 4.84
N SER A 360 -27.69 17.77 5.78
CA SER A 360 -28.05 17.15 7.06
C SER A 360 -29.46 16.57 7.00
N GLU A 361 -29.64 15.33 7.45
CA GLU A 361 -30.95 14.73 7.71
C GLU A 361 -31.42 15.03 9.13
N SER A 362 -32.70 14.73 9.40
CA SER A 362 -33.29 14.72 10.74
C SER A 362 -32.38 13.99 11.74
N LYS A 363 -32.35 14.45 12.99
CA LYS A 363 -31.58 13.79 14.06
C LYS A 363 -31.99 12.32 14.17
N CYS A 364 -31.02 11.42 14.30
CA CYS A 364 -31.28 10.02 14.67
C CYS A 364 -30.77 9.75 16.08
N SER A 365 -31.34 8.73 16.71
CA SER A 365 -30.96 8.31 18.06
C SER A 365 -30.16 7.01 17.96
N ILE A 366 -28.95 6.99 18.52
CA ILE A 366 -28.04 5.84 18.50
C ILE A 366 -27.48 5.55 19.88
N LYS A 367 -27.04 4.31 20.08
CA LYS A 367 -26.18 3.89 21.19
C LYS A 367 -24.80 3.59 20.63
N ILE A 368 -23.75 3.98 21.36
CA ILE A 368 -22.34 3.75 21.01
C ILE A 368 -21.66 3.08 22.21
N ALA A 369 -20.73 2.15 21.96
CA ALA A 369 -19.88 1.58 23.01
C ALA A 369 -19.00 2.66 23.65
N ALA A 370 -18.68 2.50 24.94
CA ALA A 370 -17.76 3.38 25.65
C ALA A 370 -16.33 3.30 25.11
N ASP A 371 -15.89 2.07 24.81
CA ASP A 371 -14.53 1.77 24.34
C ASP A 371 -14.57 1.28 22.87
N PRO A 372 -13.55 1.61 22.06
CA PRO A 372 -13.42 1.07 20.71
C PRO A 372 -13.09 -0.43 20.74
N PHE A 373 -13.62 -1.19 19.79
CA PHE A 373 -13.38 -2.64 19.70
C PHE A 373 -12.22 -2.99 18.76
N ALA A 374 -11.90 -2.08 17.85
CA ALA A 374 -10.83 -2.25 16.89
C ALA A 374 -10.18 -0.91 16.60
N GLU A 375 -8.94 -0.95 16.15
CA GLU A 375 -8.24 0.20 15.62
C GLU A 375 -7.69 -0.13 14.23
N GLY A 376 -7.76 0.85 13.35
CA GLY A 376 -6.89 0.95 12.20
C GLY A 376 -5.80 1.98 12.47
N LYS A 377 -4.98 2.27 11.46
CA LYS A 377 -3.86 3.19 11.64
C LYS A 377 -4.26 4.62 11.99
N LEU A 378 -5.22 5.19 11.26
CA LEU A 378 -5.65 6.58 11.46
C LEU A 378 -6.94 6.71 12.28
N ARG A 379 -7.68 5.63 12.47
CA ARG A 379 -9.02 5.64 13.06
C ARG A 379 -9.23 4.50 14.03
N ILE A 380 -10.02 4.74 15.05
CA ILE A 380 -10.55 3.75 15.99
C ILE A 380 -12.02 3.49 15.68
N ALA A 381 -12.48 2.28 15.94
CA ALA A 381 -13.82 1.80 15.60
C ALA A 381 -14.57 1.37 16.85
N TYR A 382 -15.78 1.91 17.02
CA TYR A 382 -16.70 1.63 18.11
C TYR A 382 -17.89 0.82 17.59
N TYR A 383 -18.37 -0.12 18.41
CA TYR A 383 -19.69 -0.71 18.15
C TYR A 383 -20.76 0.36 18.34
N GLY A 384 -21.77 0.35 17.47
CA GLY A 384 -22.97 1.17 17.61
C GLY A 384 -24.24 0.41 17.29
N LYS A 385 -25.38 1.01 17.61
CA LYS A 385 -26.71 0.50 17.25
C LYS A 385 -27.72 1.65 17.16
N TYR A 386 -28.68 1.59 16.23
CA TYR A 386 -29.82 2.50 16.26
C TYR A 386 -30.67 2.26 17.52
N ALA A 387 -31.08 3.33 18.19
CA ALA A 387 -31.87 3.22 19.42
C ALA A 387 -33.27 2.66 19.18
N SER A 388 -33.83 2.89 17.98
CA SER A 388 -35.16 2.41 17.57
C SER A 388 -35.16 0.98 17.02
N ASP A 389 -34.00 0.36 16.82
CA ASP A 389 -33.92 -0.93 16.14
C ASP A 389 -33.87 -2.10 17.13
N GLU A 390 -35.00 -2.77 17.33
CA GLU A 390 -35.05 -4.02 18.11
C GLU A 390 -34.39 -5.20 17.37
N SER A 391 -34.27 -5.14 16.03
CA SER A 391 -33.79 -6.25 15.19
C SER A 391 -32.28 -6.52 15.30
N GLY A 392 -31.52 -5.62 15.92
CA GLY A 392 -30.10 -5.85 16.19
C GLY A 392 -29.13 -5.41 15.09
N SER A 393 -29.52 -4.53 14.16
CA SER A 393 -28.60 -4.04 13.12
C SER A 393 -27.42 -3.29 13.76
N SER A 394 -26.28 -3.94 13.84
CA SER A 394 -25.06 -3.35 14.39
C SER A 394 -24.46 -2.33 13.43
N LEU A 395 -24.03 -1.22 14.01
CA LEU A 395 -23.31 -0.13 13.35
C LEU A 395 -21.85 -0.16 13.80
N VAL A 396 -21.01 0.49 13.00
CA VAL A 396 -19.65 0.85 13.38
C VAL A 396 -19.53 2.36 13.29
N LEU A 397 -19.01 2.97 14.35
CA LEU A 397 -18.65 4.38 14.39
C LEU A 397 -17.12 4.49 14.38
N LYS A 398 -16.57 5.17 13.37
CA LYS A 398 -15.13 5.37 13.21
C LYS A 398 -14.75 6.80 13.55
N GLN A 399 -13.77 6.97 14.42
CA GLN A 399 -13.21 8.26 14.82
C GLN A 399 -11.73 8.34 14.42
N PHE A 400 -11.25 9.50 13.97
CA PHE A 400 -9.81 9.72 13.81
C PHE A 400 -9.09 9.77 15.16
N LYS A 401 -7.89 9.16 15.22
CA LYS A 401 -7.02 9.15 16.42
C LYS A 401 -6.48 10.53 16.77
N TYR A 402 -6.23 11.36 15.76
CA TYR A 402 -5.63 12.68 15.92
C TYR A 402 -6.66 13.78 15.67
N THR A 403 -6.72 14.72 16.60
CA THR A 403 -7.57 15.91 16.51
C THR A 403 -6.82 17.03 15.78
N SER A 404 -7.55 17.84 15.03
CA SER A 404 -7.01 18.97 14.25
C SER A 404 -8.08 20.06 14.15
N GLU A 405 -7.70 21.27 13.73
CA GLU A 405 -8.67 22.30 13.38
C GLU A 405 -9.53 21.83 12.18
N ASN A 406 -10.85 22.09 12.25
CA ASN A 406 -11.82 21.69 11.20
C ASN A 406 -11.93 20.18 10.89
N GLN A 407 -11.94 19.32 11.93
CA GLN A 407 -12.08 17.85 11.79
C GLN A 407 -13.21 17.39 10.86
N PHE A 408 -14.32 18.12 10.82
CA PHE A 408 -15.48 17.78 9.98
C PHE A 408 -15.13 17.68 8.49
N ILE A 409 -14.14 18.45 8.00
CA ILE A 409 -13.69 18.41 6.60
C ILE A 409 -13.16 17.01 6.25
N ARG A 410 -12.39 16.39 7.15
CA ARG A 410 -11.84 15.03 6.94
C ARG A 410 -12.96 13.99 6.85
N TYR A 411 -13.99 14.10 7.68
CA TYR A 411 -15.16 13.22 7.61
C TYR A 411 -15.97 13.45 6.33
N LYS A 412 -16.14 14.70 5.92
CA LYS A 412 -16.78 15.05 4.65
C LYS A 412 -16.05 14.43 3.45
N GLU A 413 -14.73 14.49 3.42
CA GLU A 413 -13.92 13.85 2.38
C GLU A 413 -14.11 12.32 2.35
N GLN A 414 -14.02 11.65 3.50
CA GLN A 414 -14.22 10.19 3.58
C GLN A 414 -15.62 9.77 3.15
N MET A 415 -16.63 10.50 3.64
CA MET A 415 -18.02 10.29 3.25
C MET A 415 -18.21 10.47 1.75
N GLU A 416 -17.56 11.48 1.14
CA GLU A 416 -17.59 11.70 -0.30
C GLU A 416 -16.97 10.54 -1.07
N ILE A 417 -15.78 10.08 -0.68
CA ILE A 417 -15.07 8.96 -1.31
C ILE A 417 -15.98 7.72 -1.37
N GLN A 418 -16.52 7.31 -0.23
CA GLN A 418 -17.36 6.12 -0.14
C GLN A 418 -18.71 6.31 -0.84
N SER A 419 -19.30 7.51 -0.80
CA SER A 419 -20.53 7.84 -1.57
C SER A 419 -20.35 7.70 -3.08
N VAL A 420 -19.22 8.17 -3.62
CA VAL A 420 -18.88 8.02 -5.05
C VAL A 420 -18.68 6.54 -5.40
N ALA A 421 -17.98 5.79 -4.54
CA ALA A 421 -17.75 4.36 -4.72
C ALA A 421 -19.05 3.55 -4.72
N ILE A 422 -19.98 3.82 -3.80
CA ILE A 422 -21.32 3.21 -3.75
C ILE A 422 -22.07 3.46 -5.06
N ALA A 423 -22.11 4.71 -5.53
CA ALA A 423 -22.84 5.07 -6.74
C ALA A 423 -22.28 4.37 -7.99
N LEU A 424 -20.95 4.30 -8.10
CA LEU A 424 -20.27 3.59 -9.18
C LEU A 424 -20.50 2.08 -9.11
N ALA A 425 -20.44 1.49 -7.91
CA ALA A 425 -20.71 0.06 -7.71
C ALA A 425 -22.14 -0.32 -8.09
N ASN A 426 -23.13 0.50 -7.69
CA ASN A 426 -24.53 0.32 -8.09
C ASN A 426 -24.69 0.38 -9.61
N LYS A 427 -24.03 1.34 -10.27
CA LYS A 427 -24.08 1.45 -11.72
C LYS A 427 -23.38 0.27 -12.40
N PHE A 428 -22.20 -0.15 -11.92
CA PHE A 428 -21.50 -1.35 -12.40
C PHE A 428 -22.39 -2.59 -12.29
N ASN A 429 -23.01 -2.82 -11.14
CA ASN A 429 -23.89 -3.97 -10.93
C ASN A 429 -25.09 -3.99 -11.88
N SER A 430 -25.59 -2.82 -12.30
CA SER A 430 -26.70 -2.73 -13.25
C SER A 430 -26.35 -3.05 -14.70
N ILE A 431 -25.06 -3.05 -15.05
CA ILE A 431 -24.59 -3.23 -16.44
C ILE A 431 -23.57 -4.35 -16.62
N LYS A 432 -23.07 -4.94 -15.53
CA LYS A 432 -22.09 -6.02 -15.58
C LYS A 432 -22.66 -7.25 -16.30
N PRO A 433 -21.82 -8.07 -16.96
CA PRO A 433 -22.25 -9.30 -17.59
C PRO A 433 -22.92 -10.26 -16.58
N ALA A 434 -23.87 -11.06 -17.05
CA ALA A 434 -24.51 -12.10 -16.25
C ALA A 434 -23.47 -13.07 -15.64
N GLY A 435 -23.70 -13.53 -14.42
CA GLY A 435 -22.75 -14.37 -13.68
C GLY A 435 -21.59 -13.60 -13.01
N THR A 436 -21.42 -12.31 -13.30
CA THR A 436 -20.46 -11.47 -12.57
C THR A 436 -20.95 -11.20 -11.16
N ARG A 437 -20.09 -11.41 -10.16
CA ARG A 437 -20.37 -11.18 -8.73
C ARG A 437 -20.74 -9.72 -8.45
N ASN A 438 -21.54 -9.48 -7.41
CA ASN A 438 -21.94 -8.12 -7.03
C ASN A 438 -20.83 -7.42 -6.23
N VAL A 439 -20.64 -6.14 -6.50
CA VAL A 439 -19.76 -5.24 -5.74
C VAL A 439 -20.63 -4.30 -4.93
N GLN A 440 -20.51 -4.33 -3.61
CA GLN A 440 -21.30 -3.48 -2.71
C GLN A 440 -20.37 -2.79 -1.74
N PHE A 441 -20.56 -1.50 -1.51
CA PHE A 441 -19.91 -0.77 -0.42
C PHE A 441 -20.88 -0.61 0.74
N ALA A 442 -20.36 -0.61 1.97
CA ALA A 442 -21.16 -0.26 3.14
C ALA A 442 -21.67 1.18 3.01
N ASP A 443 -22.93 1.39 3.39
CA ASP A 443 -23.51 2.73 3.42
C ASP A 443 -22.71 3.62 4.37
N VAL A 444 -22.54 4.89 3.97
CA VAL A 444 -21.74 5.87 4.72
C VAL A 444 -22.57 7.08 5.10
N SER A 445 -22.34 7.56 6.31
CA SER A 445 -22.78 8.87 6.78
C SER A 445 -21.78 9.43 7.76
N THR A 446 -21.77 10.75 7.95
CA THR A 446 -21.04 11.36 9.07
C THR A 446 -22.04 11.73 10.14
N VAL A 447 -21.79 11.36 11.39
CA VAL A 447 -22.62 11.77 12.53
C VAL A 447 -21.88 12.79 13.37
N THR A 448 -22.62 13.75 13.92
CA THR A 448 -22.09 14.75 14.85
C THR A 448 -22.83 14.66 16.16
N PHE A 449 -22.08 14.44 17.24
CA PHE A 449 -22.54 14.57 18.61
C PHE A 449 -22.30 16.01 19.06
N THR A 450 -23.29 16.55 19.77
CA THR A 450 -23.20 17.88 20.36
C THR A 450 -23.38 17.73 21.87
N GLU A 451 -22.33 18.02 22.63
CA GLU A 451 -22.32 17.97 24.09
C GLU A 451 -21.86 19.34 24.61
N GLY A 452 -22.81 20.14 25.11
CA GLY A 452 -22.56 21.55 25.44
C GLY A 452 -22.14 22.36 24.20
N GLU A 453 -21.00 23.05 24.28
CA GLU A 453 -20.38 23.76 23.15
C GLU A 453 -19.49 22.84 22.28
N GLY A 454 -19.17 21.64 22.78
CA GLY A 454 -18.31 20.67 22.10
C GLY A 454 -19.03 19.92 20.99
N LYS A 455 -18.32 19.69 19.87
CA LYS A 455 -18.77 18.83 18.78
C LYS A 455 -17.74 17.74 18.53
N SER A 456 -18.21 16.49 18.45
CA SER A 456 -17.41 15.35 18.02
C SER A 456 -18.06 14.69 16.81
N HIS A 457 -17.22 14.21 15.90
CA HIS A 457 -17.64 13.68 14.61
C HIS A 457 -17.17 12.24 14.45
N PHE A 458 -18.01 11.42 13.82
CA PHE A 458 -17.70 10.02 13.51
C PHE A 458 -18.20 9.68 12.11
N ALA A 459 -17.47 8.84 11.39
CA ALA A 459 -18.03 8.15 10.24
C ALA A 459 -18.88 6.98 10.74
N MET A 460 -20.12 6.87 10.27
CA MET A 460 -21.06 5.83 10.67
C MET A 460 -21.38 4.95 9.45
N GLU A 461 -21.19 3.65 9.63
CA GLU A 461 -21.49 2.63 8.63
C GLU A 461 -22.09 1.37 9.27
N ARG A 462 -22.58 0.45 8.45
CA ARG A 462 -23.06 -0.85 8.93
C ARG A 462 -21.88 -1.74 9.34
N TYR A 463 -22.07 -2.51 10.41
CA TYR A 463 -21.13 -3.57 10.76
C TYR A 463 -21.10 -4.67 9.69
N ILE A 464 -19.90 -4.96 9.18
CA ILE A 464 -19.66 -6.04 8.22
C ILE A 464 -19.02 -7.22 9.00
N PRO A 465 -19.76 -8.33 9.24
CA PRO A 465 -19.19 -9.50 9.88
C PRO A 465 -18.30 -10.27 8.91
N GLY A 466 -17.19 -10.81 9.41
CA GLY A 466 -16.34 -11.74 8.66
C GLY A 466 -14.87 -11.34 8.62
N LYS A 467 -14.07 -12.14 7.91
CA LYS A 467 -12.64 -11.91 7.72
C LYS A 467 -12.44 -10.84 6.64
N TYR A 468 -11.86 -9.71 7.04
CA TYR A 468 -11.51 -8.64 6.12
C TYR A 468 -10.32 -9.04 5.24
N ILE A 469 -10.43 -8.71 3.94
CA ILE A 469 -9.44 -8.96 2.90
C ILE A 469 -9.21 -7.64 2.16
N LYS A 470 -7.94 -7.24 2.01
CA LYS A 470 -7.51 -6.18 1.08
C LYS A 470 -7.23 -6.84 -0.27
N PHE A 471 -8.03 -6.55 -1.29
CA PHE A 471 -7.98 -7.19 -2.61
C PHE A 471 -7.00 -6.48 -3.56
N ASN A 472 -6.94 -5.16 -3.48
CA ASN A 472 -5.92 -4.32 -4.09
C ASN A 472 -5.67 -3.10 -3.19
N ASN A 473 -4.65 -2.30 -3.48
CA ASN A 473 -4.39 -1.04 -2.78
C ASN A 473 -4.51 0.17 -3.73
N ASN A 474 -4.14 1.34 -3.24
CA ASN A 474 -4.08 2.59 -4.00
C ASN A 474 -2.71 2.84 -4.66
N ALA A 475 -1.86 1.82 -4.81
CA ALA A 475 -0.50 1.92 -5.36
C ALA A 475 -0.14 0.81 -6.36
N GLY A 476 -1.15 0.09 -6.88
CA GLY A 476 -0.97 -0.94 -7.92
C GLY A 476 -0.71 -2.36 -7.41
N PHE A 477 -0.71 -2.59 -6.09
CA PHE A 477 -0.69 -3.95 -5.54
C PHE A 477 -2.02 -4.66 -5.81
N VAL A 478 -1.93 -5.94 -6.17
CA VAL A 478 -3.06 -6.85 -6.31
C VAL A 478 -2.78 -8.07 -5.44
N ASN A 479 -3.75 -8.43 -4.58
CA ASN A 479 -3.63 -9.62 -3.75
C ASN A 479 -3.92 -10.86 -4.58
N GLU A 480 -2.87 -11.59 -4.97
CA GLU A 480 -3.00 -12.76 -5.83
C GLU A 480 -3.71 -13.93 -5.13
N THR A 481 -3.41 -14.17 -3.85
CA THR A 481 -4.05 -15.25 -3.07
C THR A 481 -5.55 -15.07 -2.91
N ALA A 482 -6.03 -13.82 -2.99
CA ALA A 482 -7.44 -13.46 -2.94
C ALA A 482 -7.92 -12.83 -4.25
N TYR A 483 -7.25 -13.12 -5.38
CA TYR A 483 -7.53 -12.45 -6.65
C TYR A 483 -8.99 -12.60 -7.07
N THR A 484 -9.54 -11.52 -7.60
CA THR A 484 -10.90 -11.51 -8.14
C THR A 484 -11.00 -10.68 -9.40
N ALA A 485 -11.44 -11.35 -10.47
CA ALA A 485 -11.69 -10.72 -11.77
C ALA A 485 -12.72 -9.58 -11.66
N THR A 486 -13.73 -9.74 -10.80
CA THR A 486 -14.81 -8.74 -10.62
C THR A 486 -14.30 -7.43 -10.08
N LEU A 487 -13.47 -7.43 -9.02
CA LEU A 487 -13.01 -6.19 -8.40
C LEU A 487 -11.98 -5.46 -9.27
N ASN A 488 -11.09 -6.21 -9.94
CA ASN A 488 -10.16 -5.62 -10.91
C ASN A 488 -10.89 -5.03 -12.13
N ALA A 489 -11.91 -5.73 -12.64
CA ALA A 489 -12.77 -5.20 -13.72
C ALA A 489 -13.56 -3.97 -13.26
N PHE A 490 -14.02 -3.94 -12.00
CA PHE A 490 -14.69 -2.77 -11.43
C PHE A 490 -13.78 -1.54 -11.40
N SER A 491 -12.56 -1.65 -10.85
CA SER A 491 -11.58 -0.55 -10.87
C SER A 491 -11.30 -0.05 -12.29
N HIS A 492 -11.02 -0.96 -13.25
CA HIS A 492 -10.83 -0.60 -14.66
C HIS A 492 -12.05 0.08 -15.27
N TRP A 493 -13.24 -0.43 -14.99
CA TRP A 493 -14.49 0.14 -15.48
C TRP A 493 -14.71 1.55 -14.94
N THR A 494 -14.46 1.83 -13.67
CA THR A 494 -14.65 3.19 -13.09
C THR A 494 -13.82 4.25 -13.80
N TYR A 495 -12.61 3.89 -14.24
CA TYR A 495 -11.76 4.76 -15.04
C TYR A 495 -12.41 5.15 -16.36
N TRP A 496 -12.94 4.19 -17.12
CA TRP A 496 -13.59 4.48 -18.40
C TRP A 496 -14.98 5.10 -18.25
N ALA A 497 -15.76 4.65 -17.27
CA ALA A 497 -17.10 5.14 -16.98
C ALA A 497 -17.11 6.62 -16.61
N THR A 498 -16.05 7.09 -15.96
CA THR A 498 -15.86 8.52 -15.62
C THR A 498 -15.04 9.29 -16.66
N ARG A 499 -14.88 8.72 -17.87
CA ARG A 499 -14.12 9.32 -18.98
C ARG A 499 -12.68 9.70 -18.59
N ARG A 500 -12.03 8.81 -17.82
CA ARG A 500 -10.63 8.93 -17.35
C ARG A 500 -10.43 10.01 -16.29
N TYR A 501 -11.51 10.40 -15.60
CA TYR A 501 -11.45 11.44 -14.58
C TYR A 501 -11.04 10.89 -13.22
N LEU A 502 -11.60 9.75 -12.81
CA LEU A 502 -11.31 9.12 -11.53
C LEU A 502 -11.28 7.58 -11.64
N MET A 503 -10.70 6.93 -10.64
CA MET A 503 -10.63 5.47 -10.51
C MET A 503 -10.80 5.08 -9.05
N VAL A 504 -11.67 4.11 -8.78
CA VAL A 504 -11.85 3.54 -7.43
C VAL A 504 -10.87 2.39 -7.23
N VAL A 505 -10.09 2.45 -6.15
CA VAL A 505 -9.04 1.50 -5.77
C VAL A 505 -9.09 1.26 -4.24
N ASP A 506 -8.11 0.56 -3.70
CA ASP A 506 -8.06 0.18 -2.28
C ASP A 506 -9.31 -0.59 -1.85
N LEU A 507 -9.65 -1.61 -2.66
CA LEU A 507 -10.84 -2.42 -2.49
C LEU A 507 -10.59 -3.42 -1.37
N GLN A 508 -11.24 -3.20 -0.23
CA GLN A 508 -11.11 -4.04 0.96
C GLN A 508 -12.46 -4.30 1.63
N GLY A 509 -12.61 -5.47 2.24
CA GLY A 509 -13.84 -5.86 2.93
C GLY A 509 -14.00 -7.37 3.02
N VAL A 510 -15.25 -7.85 2.98
CA VAL A 510 -15.59 -9.26 3.16
C VAL A 510 -16.16 -9.86 1.88
N LYS A 511 -15.73 -11.07 1.55
CA LYS A 511 -16.38 -11.92 0.55
C LYS A 511 -17.50 -12.69 1.24
N GLU A 512 -18.74 -12.38 0.91
CA GLU A 512 -19.91 -13.03 1.47
C GLU A 512 -20.49 -14.03 0.46
N GLU A 513 -20.74 -15.25 0.93
CA GLU A 513 -21.36 -16.32 0.14
C GLU A 513 -22.66 -16.73 0.84
N SER A 514 -23.80 -16.53 0.17
CA SER A 514 -25.11 -16.91 0.68
C SER A 514 -25.96 -17.50 -0.42
N SER A 515 -26.55 -18.67 -0.18
CA SER A 515 -27.51 -19.33 -1.09
C SER A 515 -27.01 -19.48 -2.54
N GLY A 516 -25.70 -19.69 -2.73
CA GLY A 516 -25.06 -19.83 -4.04
C GLY A 516 -24.70 -18.51 -4.74
N GLU A 517 -25.03 -17.36 -4.14
CA GLU A 517 -24.63 -16.03 -4.62
C GLU A 517 -23.41 -15.52 -3.85
N VAL A 518 -22.40 -15.05 -4.58
CA VAL A 518 -21.20 -14.46 -4.01
C VAL A 518 -21.23 -12.95 -4.24
N ARG A 519 -21.06 -12.17 -3.17
CA ARG A 519 -20.91 -10.71 -3.23
C ARG A 519 -19.69 -10.24 -2.45
N TYR A 520 -19.15 -9.11 -2.86
CA TYR A 520 -18.10 -8.41 -2.13
C TYR A 520 -18.72 -7.24 -1.39
N VAL A 521 -18.64 -7.24 -0.06
CA VAL A 521 -19.08 -6.15 0.81
C VAL A 521 -17.86 -5.39 1.28
N LEU A 522 -17.65 -4.21 0.70
CA LEU A 522 -16.44 -3.41 0.81
C LEU A 522 -16.65 -2.17 1.70
N THR A 523 -15.57 -1.62 2.24
CA THR A 523 -15.57 -0.35 2.97
C THR A 523 -14.25 0.37 2.74
N ASP A 524 -14.20 1.66 3.10
CA ASP A 524 -12.99 2.50 3.07
C ASP A 524 -12.18 2.43 1.76
N PRO A 525 -12.80 2.68 0.59
CA PRO A 525 -12.05 2.73 -0.67
C PRO A 525 -11.17 3.98 -0.72
N ALA A 526 -10.25 3.99 -1.68
CA ALA A 526 -9.56 5.20 -2.13
C ALA A 526 -9.99 5.57 -3.56
N ILE A 527 -9.89 6.86 -3.90
CA ILE A 527 -10.15 7.34 -5.25
C ILE A 527 -8.96 8.13 -5.76
N HIS A 528 -8.38 7.67 -6.87
CA HIS A 528 -7.51 8.49 -7.67
C HIS A 528 -8.34 9.39 -8.58
N CYS A 529 -8.00 10.66 -8.72
CA CYS A 529 -8.65 11.54 -9.69
C CYS A 529 -7.71 12.61 -10.24
N ARG A 530 -8.09 13.21 -11.37
CA ARG A 530 -7.31 14.29 -12.00
C ARG A 530 -7.20 15.56 -11.14
N SER A 531 -8.11 15.78 -10.19
CA SER A 531 -8.06 16.89 -9.24
C SER A 531 -7.27 16.46 -8.00
N LEU A 532 -5.96 16.74 -7.96
CA LEU A 532 -5.05 16.21 -6.94
C LEU A 532 -5.41 16.57 -5.49
N ARG A 533 -6.15 17.66 -5.30
CA ARG A 533 -6.59 18.18 -3.99
C ARG A 533 -7.93 17.61 -3.50
N ARG A 534 -8.60 16.76 -4.28
CA ARG A 534 -9.86 16.10 -3.89
C ARG A 534 -9.59 14.68 -3.40
N PHE A 535 -10.49 14.14 -2.56
CA PHE A 535 -10.40 12.79 -2.00
C PHE A 535 -9.20 12.56 -1.07
N GLY A 536 -8.68 13.63 -0.46
CA GLY A 536 -7.65 13.56 0.56
C GLY A 536 -6.34 12.95 0.07
N LYS A 537 -5.53 12.48 1.04
CA LYS A 537 -4.13 12.07 0.82
C LYS A 537 -3.97 10.77 0.04
N THR A 538 -4.96 9.89 0.06
CA THR A 538 -4.94 8.61 -0.67
C THR A 538 -5.09 8.78 -2.19
N ASN A 539 -5.48 9.98 -2.66
CA ASN A 539 -5.53 10.33 -4.07
C ASN A 539 -4.13 10.61 -4.65
N LEU A 540 -3.48 9.59 -5.22
CA LEU A 540 -2.20 9.73 -5.94
C LEU A 540 -2.34 10.23 -7.39
N GLY A 541 -3.48 10.80 -7.76
CA GLY A 541 -3.68 11.40 -9.07
C GLY A 541 -3.62 10.43 -10.25
N PRO A 542 -3.31 10.94 -11.46
CA PRO A 542 -3.10 10.10 -12.64
C PRO A 542 -2.00 9.04 -12.47
N GLU A 543 -0.95 9.33 -11.70
CA GLU A 543 0.14 8.38 -11.44
C GLU A 543 -0.34 7.13 -10.69
N GLY A 544 -1.22 7.31 -9.69
CA GLY A 544 -1.88 6.18 -9.02
C GLY A 544 -2.71 5.34 -9.98
N MET A 545 -3.43 5.96 -10.91
CA MET A 545 -4.18 5.23 -11.96
C MET A 545 -3.24 4.46 -12.88
N TYR A 546 -2.09 5.03 -13.23
CA TYR A 546 -1.09 4.37 -14.08
C TYR A 546 -0.49 3.16 -13.37
N LYS A 547 -0.17 3.28 -12.07
CA LYS A 547 0.28 2.15 -11.25
C LYS A 547 -0.72 1.00 -11.23
N PHE A 548 -2.02 1.29 -11.07
CA PHE A 548 -3.05 0.25 -11.23
C PHE A 548 -2.99 -0.43 -12.61
N PHE A 549 -2.87 0.36 -13.70
CA PHE A 549 -2.85 -0.22 -15.05
C PHE A 549 -1.61 -1.06 -15.34
N ARG A 550 -0.46 -0.76 -14.74
CA ARG A 550 0.78 -1.55 -14.93
C ARG A 550 0.68 -2.97 -14.43
N THR A 551 -0.17 -3.22 -13.44
CA THR A 551 -0.40 -4.57 -12.87
C THR A 551 -1.73 -5.17 -13.31
N HIS A 552 -2.57 -4.42 -14.03
CA HIS A 552 -3.90 -4.87 -14.43
C HIS A 552 -3.93 -5.53 -15.80
N TYR A 553 -4.24 -6.83 -15.80
CA TYR A 553 -4.56 -7.60 -17.00
C TYR A 553 -6.07 -7.63 -17.24
N CYS A 554 -6.50 -7.31 -18.47
CA CYS A 554 -7.90 -7.43 -18.83
C CYS A 554 -8.39 -8.88 -18.74
N ASN A 555 -9.30 -9.13 -17.82
CA ASN A 555 -9.95 -10.43 -17.67
C ASN A 555 -11.24 -10.52 -18.51
N GLY A 556 -11.91 -11.69 -18.48
CA GLY A 556 -13.13 -11.95 -19.26
C GLY A 556 -14.26 -10.94 -19.03
N ILE A 557 -14.38 -10.36 -17.82
CA ILE A 557 -15.39 -9.34 -17.52
C ILE A 557 -15.04 -8.04 -18.22
N CYS A 558 -13.76 -7.62 -18.20
CA CYS A 558 -13.29 -6.44 -18.93
C CYS A 558 -13.60 -6.54 -20.42
N LYS A 559 -13.36 -7.73 -21.00
CA LYS A 559 -13.64 -8.01 -22.43
C LYS A 559 -15.13 -7.99 -22.74
N ALA A 560 -15.94 -8.67 -21.91
CA ALA A 560 -17.39 -8.71 -22.07
C ALA A 560 -18.05 -7.32 -21.92
N MET A 561 -17.44 -6.43 -21.13
CA MET A 561 -17.86 -5.03 -21.00
C MET A 561 -17.24 -4.10 -22.06
N ALA A 562 -16.47 -4.63 -23.01
CA ALA A 562 -15.76 -3.90 -24.05
C ALA A 562 -14.90 -2.73 -23.51
N LEU A 563 -14.24 -2.96 -22.36
CA LEU A 563 -13.36 -1.95 -21.76
C LEU A 563 -12.13 -1.75 -22.65
N LYS A 564 -11.77 -0.49 -22.88
CA LYS A 564 -10.61 -0.16 -23.70
C LYS A 564 -9.31 -0.52 -22.98
N PHE A 565 -8.36 -1.03 -23.76
CA PHE A 565 -6.99 -1.21 -23.31
C PHE A 565 -6.36 0.15 -22.97
N HIS A 566 -5.67 0.23 -21.84
CA HIS A 566 -4.90 1.39 -21.43
C HIS A 566 -3.42 1.17 -21.79
N ARG A 567 -2.73 2.21 -22.29
CA ARG A 567 -1.34 2.10 -22.79
C ARG A 567 -0.29 1.56 -21.81
N TYR A 568 -0.59 1.60 -20.50
CA TYR A 568 0.30 1.10 -19.45
C TYR A 568 -0.03 -0.34 -19.04
N GLN A 569 -1.09 -0.94 -19.59
CA GLN A 569 -1.36 -2.35 -19.35
C GLN A 569 -0.27 -3.21 -20.02
N PRO A 570 0.14 -4.32 -19.37
CA PRO A 570 1.03 -5.27 -19.99
C PRO A 570 0.43 -5.83 -21.29
N THR A 571 1.28 -6.03 -22.31
CA THR A 571 0.87 -6.52 -23.64
C THR A 571 1.19 -8.00 -23.88
N GLU A 572 1.93 -8.64 -22.98
CA GLU A 572 2.27 -10.06 -23.10
C GLU A 572 1.15 -10.98 -22.60
N VAL A 573 0.96 -12.08 -23.34
CA VAL A 573 -0.09 -13.10 -23.15
C VAL A 573 0.15 -13.89 -21.86
N TYR A 574 -0.89 -14.06 -21.05
CA TYR A 574 -0.85 -14.87 -19.83
C TYR A 574 -1.69 -16.14 -20.01
N THR A 575 -1.20 -17.26 -19.48
CA THR A 575 -1.97 -18.48 -19.22
C THR A 575 -2.35 -18.51 -17.75
N ASP A 576 -3.65 -18.57 -17.44
CA ASP A 576 -4.10 -18.72 -16.06
C ASP A 576 -3.69 -20.05 -15.42
N PHE A 577 -3.69 -20.10 -14.09
CA PHE A 577 -3.40 -21.29 -13.29
C PHE A 577 -4.37 -22.47 -13.54
N ALA A 578 -5.42 -22.29 -14.35
CA ALA A 578 -6.30 -23.36 -14.84
C ALA A 578 -5.91 -23.85 -16.25
N GLY A 579 -4.78 -23.39 -16.80
CA GLY A 579 -4.30 -23.74 -18.13
C GLY A 579 -5.02 -23.02 -19.27
N ALA A 580 -5.83 -21.98 -18.99
CA ALA A 580 -6.47 -21.21 -20.05
C ALA A 580 -5.56 -20.07 -20.52
N THR A 581 -5.17 -20.12 -21.80
CA THR A 581 -4.50 -19.01 -22.48
C THR A 581 -5.45 -17.82 -22.57
N VAL A 582 -5.16 -16.73 -21.86
CA VAL A 582 -5.80 -15.44 -22.05
C VAL A 582 -5.03 -14.71 -23.14
N ILE A 583 -5.35 -15.04 -24.39
CA ILE A 583 -4.90 -14.28 -25.56
C ILE A 583 -5.52 -12.88 -25.47
N ALA A 584 -4.77 -11.84 -25.83
CA ALA A 584 -5.28 -10.47 -25.99
C ALA A 584 -6.61 -10.44 -26.75
#